data_AF-A0A2T0FKJ7-F1
#
_entry.id   AF-A0A2T0FKJ7-F1
#
_cell.length_a   1.000
_cell.length_b   1.000
_cell.length_c   1.000
_cell.angle_alpha   90.00
_cell.angle_beta   90.00
_cell.angle_gamma   90.00
#
_symmetry.space_group_name_H-M   'P 1'
#
loop_
_entity.id
_entity.type
_entity.pdbx_description
1 polymer ?
#
loop_
_entity_poly.entity_id
_entity_poly.type
_entity_poly.pdbx_seq_one_letter_code
_entity_poly.pdbx_strand_id
1 'polypeptide(L)'
;MVCRCGADFKYKCPACGAPYCSVACYKEHKQNCTPVEKNQAVEGEKINKNVPLAEDPEIERMLRYSSLRQHLKLVGSILTDSSVSREQTAEGRQLVALKKLRELRKGGREENELVEEFCAYVAEHSSNLPH
;
A
#
# COMPACT_ATOMS: atom_id res chain seq x y z
N MET A 1 0.33 -30.20 -0.50
CA MET A 1 0.87 -29.02 -1.22
C MET A 1 1.91 -29.56 -2.19
N VAL A 2 1.90 -29.14 -3.45
CA VAL A 2 2.79 -29.66 -4.51
C VAL A 2 3.52 -28.51 -5.18
N CYS A 3 4.73 -28.77 -5.69
CA CYS A 3 5.44 -27.84 -6.56
C CYS A 3 4.66 -27.70 -7.88
N ARG A 4 4.86 -26.57 -8.60
CA ARG A 4 4.24 -26.35 -9.92
C ARG A 4 4.51 -27.46 -10.93
N CYS A 5 5.65 -28.15 -10.83
CA CYS A 5 5.99 -29.28 -11.71
C CYS A 5 5.36 -30.62 -11.31
N GLY A 6 4.45 -30.65 -10.31
CA GLY A 6 3.73 -31.85 -9.88
C GLY A 6 4.46 -32.70 -8.83
N ALA A 7 5.71 -32.40 -8.52
CA ALA A 7 6.48 -33.09 -7.47
C ALA A 7 6.14 -32.56 -6.06
N ASP A 8 6.41 -33.38 -5.04
CA ASP A 8 6.34 -32.92 -3.65
C ASP A 8 7.29 -31.75 -3.41
N PHE A 9 6.78 -30.71 -2.77
CA PHE A 9 7.55 -29.51 -2.48
C PHE A 9 8.45 -29.73 -1.27
N LYS A 10 9.64 -29.13 -1.31
CA LYS A 10 10.63 -29.25 -0.23
C LYS A 10 10.89 -27.90 0.44
N TYR A 11 10.61 -26.80 -0.25
CA TYR A 11 10.92 -25.45 0.18
C TYR A 11 9.83 -24.46 -0.27
N LYS A 12 9.81 -23.24 0.31
CA LYS A 12 8.88 -22.15 -0.04
C LYS A 12 9.64 -20.89 -0.44
N CYS A 13 9.15 -20.19 -1.45
CA CYS A 13 9.72 -18.92 -1.89
C CYS A 13 9.56 -17.86 -0.79
N PRO A 14 10.63 -17.15 -0.38
CA PRO A 14 10.54 -16.11 0.65
C PRO A 14 9.78 -14.86 0.19
N ALA A 15 9.70 -14.61 -1.13
CA ALA A 15 9.10 -13.40 -1.68
C ALA A 15 7.57 -13.49 -1.87
N CYS A 16 7.01 -14.68 -2.12
CA CYS A 16 5.58 -14.85 -2.41
C CYS A 16 4.96 -16.09 -1.75
N GLY A 17 5.75 -16.91 -1.04
CA GLY A 17 5.28 -18.12 -0.38
C GLY A 17 5.05 -19.34 -1.28
N ALA A 18 5.26 -19.23 -2.60
CA ALA A 18 5.03 -20.32 -3.54
C ALA A 18 5.90 -21.57 -3.23
N PRO A 19 5.32 -22.79 -3.23
CA PRO A 19 6.06 -24.03 -2.98
C PRO A 19 6.95 -24.41 -4.16
N TYR A 20 8.17 -24.88 -3.88
CA TYR A 20 9.10 -25.40 -4.89
C TYR A 20 9.79 -26.69 -4.43
N CYS A 21 10.11 -27.57 -5.38
CA CYS A 21 10.78 -28.86 -5.11
C CYS A 21 12.30 -28.78 -5.24
N SER A 22 12.83 -27.90 -6.08
CA SER A 22 14.27 -27.77 -6.36
C SER A 22 14.67 -26.35 -6.76
N VAL A 23 15.98 -26.09 -6.77
CA VAL A 23 16.54 -24.80 -7.19
C VAL A 23 16.20 -24.46 -8.66
N ALA A 24 16.03 -25.48 -9.51
CA ALA A 24 15.61 -25.27 -10.90
C ALA A 24 14.21 -24.64 -10.98
N CYS A 25 13.24 -25.21 -10.25
CA CYS A 25 11.88 -24.66 -10.17
C CYS A 25 11.85 -23.29 -9.49
N TYR A 26 12.76 -23.04 -8.55
CA TYR A 26 12.89 -21.71 -7.93
C TYR A 26 13.35 -20.64 -8.94
N LYS A 27 14.33 -20.95 -9.80
CA LYS A 27 14.86 -19.98 -10.78
C LYS A 27 13.81 -19.60 -11.82
N GLU A 28 13.08 -20.59 -12.34
CA GLU A 28 12.00 -20.36 -13.32
C GLU A 28 10.87 -19.54 -12.71
N HIS A 29 10.51 -19.85 -11.46
CA HIS A 29 9.56 -19.05 -10.68
C HIS A 29 10.06 -17.62 -10.48
N LYS A 30 11.33 -17.43 -10.09
CA LYS A 30 11.91 -16.11 -9.76
C LYS A 30 11.80 -15.11 -10.91
N GLN A 31 11.88 -15.56 -12.17
CA GLN A 31 11.74 -14.68 -13.34
C GLN A 31 10.36 -14.03 -13.44
N ASN A 32 9.32 -14.71 -12.97
CA ASN A 32 7.93 -14.25 -12.99
C ASN A 32 7.35 -14.12 -11.57
N CYS A 33 8.21 -13.97 -10.57
CA CYS A 33 7.80 -13.89 -9.18
C CYS A 33 7.37 -12.46 -8.87
N THR A 34 6.06 -12.25 -8.71
CA THR A 34 5.53 -11.05 -8.06
C THR A 34 5.68 -11.23 -6.54
N PRO A 35 6.38 -10.34 -5.83
CA PRO A 35 6.44 -10.38 -4.37
C PRO A 35 5.02 -10.20 -3.83
N VAL A 36 4.44 -11.29 -3.33
CA VAL A 36 3.22 -11.22 -2.53
C VAL A 36 3.72 -11.18 -1.10
N GLU A 37 3.82 -9.97 -0.53
CA GLU A 37 3.95 -9.86 0.91
C GLU A 37 2.73 -10.58 1.51
N LYS A 38 2.99 -11.69 2.19
CA LYS A 38 1.99 -12.59 2.75
C LYS A 38 0.99 -11.76 3.57
N ASN A 39 -0.31 -11.80 3.21
CA ASN A 39 -1.35 -12.37 4.06
C ASN A 39 -2.77 -12.21 3.46
N GLN A 40 -3.40 -13.37 3.26
CA GLN A 40 -4.83 -13.70 3.28
C GLN A 40 -5.85 -12.68 2.74
N ALA A 41 -6.50 -13.08 1.65
CA ALA A 41 -7.87 -12.71 1.37
C ALA A 41 -8.75 -13.09 2.57
N VAL A 42 -9.49 -12.12 3.09
CA VAL A 42 -10.67 -12.38 3.90
C VAL A 42 -11.81 -11.64 3.23
N GLU A 43 -12.86 -12.40 2.95
CA GLU A 43 -14.11 -11.96 2.36
C GLU A 43 -14.77 -10.87 3.21
N GLY A 44 -15.52 -9.99 2.53
CA GLY A 44 -15.94 -8.70 3.05
C GLY A 44 -16.75 -8.75 4.34
N GLU A 45 -16.42 -7.86 5.25
CA GLU A 45 -17.24 -7.53 6.41
C GLU A 45 -17.51 -6.03 6.47
N LYS A 46 -18.73 -5.71 6.88
CA LYS A 46 -19.34 -4.39 6.82
C LYS A 46 -18.62 -3.42 7.76
N ILE A 47 -18.01 -2.37 7.20
CA ILE A 47 -17.31 -1.33 7.95
C ILE A 47 -18.27 -0.54 8.85
N ASN A 48 -17.98 -0.49 10.16
CA ASN A 48 -18.69 0.34 11.13
C ASN A 48 -18.19 1.79 11.05
N LYS A 49 -19.09 2.71 10.69
CA LYS A 49 -18.82 4.11 10.34
C LYS A 49 -18.42 5.05 11.51
N ASN A 50 -17.96 4.51 12.64
CA ASN A 50 -17.70 5.30 13.85
C ASN A 50 -16.40 4.91 14.58
N VAL A 51 -15.48 4.27 13.87
CA VAL A 51 -14.14 3.96 14.39
C VAL A 51 -13.21 5.11 14.01
N PRO A 52 -12.36 5.63 14.91
CA PRO A 52 -11.29 6.55 14.55
C PRO A 52 -10.49 6.00 13.37
N LEU A 53 -10.20 6.82 12.36
CA LEU A 53 -9.55 6.38 11.11
C LEU A 53 -8.21 5.62 11.33
N ALA A 54 -7.57 5.84 12.48
CA ALA A 54 -6.34 5.16 12.90
C ALA A 54 -6.57 3.71 13.39
N GLU A 55 -7.78 3.37 13.81
CA GLU A 55 -8.20 2.04 14.28
C GLU A 55 -9.06 1.31 13.23
N ASP A 56 -9.20 1.89 12.05
CA ASP A 56 -9.95 1.31 10.94
C ASP A 56 -9.18 0.10 10.34
N PRO A 57 -9.77 -1.10 10.33
CA PRO A 57 -9.10 -2.31 9.86
C PRO A 57 -8.81 -2.29 8.36
N GLU A 58 -9.58 -1.55 7.57
CA GLU A 58 -9.39 -1.39 6.14
C GLU A 58 -8.24 -0.42 5.85
N ILE A 59 -8.14 0.66 6.63
CA ILE A 59 -6.95 1.53 6.61
C ILE A 59 -5.70 0.72 7.01
N GLU A 60 -5.76 -0.10 8.06
CA GLU A 60 -4.65 -0.95 8.47
C GLU A 60 -4.27 -1.93 7.34
N ARG A 61 -5.26 -2.54 6.68
CA ARG A 61 -5.06 -3.43 5.53
C ARG A 61 -4.33 -2.71 4.41
N MET A 62 -4.77 -1.52 4.03
CA MET A 62 -4.13 -0.70 3.00
C MET A 62 -2.69 -0.33 3.37
N LEU A 63 -2.43 0.03 4.62
CA LEU A 63 -1.09 0.40 5.10
C LEU A 63 -0.07 -0.76 5.10
N ARG A 64 -0.52 -2.00 4.87
CA ARG A 64 0.38 -3.14 4.65
C ARG A 64 1.13 -3.03 3.33
N TYR A 65 0.57 -2.35 2.33
CA TYR A 65 1.24 -2.18 1.04
C TYR A 65 2.42 -1.21 1.16
N SER A 66 3.61 -1.70 0.84
CA SER A 66 4.86 -0.94 0.91
C SER A 66 4.86 0.29 0.00
N SER A 67 4.29 0.19 -1.21
CA SER A 67 4.15 1.32 -2.13
C SER A 67 3.31 2.45 -1.52
N LEU A 68 2.11 2.14 -1.02
CA LEU A 68 1.26 3.13 -0.36
C LEU A 68 1.97 3.76 0.84
N ARG A 69 2.57 2.94 1.72
CA ARG A 69 3.29 3.41 2.91
C ARG A 69 4.46 4.32 2.56
N GLN A 70 5.21 4.03 1.50
CA GLN A 70 6.32 4.86 1.03
C GLN A 70 5.82 6.22 0.52
N HIS A 71 4.75 6.22 -0.28
CA HIS A 71 4.13 7.45 -0.79
C HIS A 71 3.56 8.31 0.34
N LEU A 72 2.83 7.72 1.29
CA LEU A 72 2.31 8.43 2.47
C LEU A 72 3.44 8.97 3.35
N LYS A 73 4.52 8.21 3.54
CA LYS A 73 5.70 8.68 4.28
C LYS A 73 6.33 9.89 3.61
N LEU A 74 6.46 9.90 2.28
CA LEU A 74 6.97 11.05 1.54
C LEU A 74 6.08 12.28 1.69
N VAL A 75 4.77 12.13 1.51
CA VAL A 75 3.81 13.24 1.68
C VAL A 75 3.84 13.76 3.12
N GLY A 76 3.91 12.87 4.11
CA GLY A 76 4.09 13.22 5.52
C GLY A 76 5.39 13.99 5.77
N SER A 77 6.51 13.57 5.17
CA SER A 77 7.78 14.29 5.25
C SER A 77 7.72 15.68 4.62
N ILE A 78 6.98 15.86 3.52
CA ILE A 78 6.78 17.21 2.94
C ILE A 78 6.00 18.11 3.90
N LEU A 79 5.01 17.57 4.63
CA LEU A 79 4.23 18.34 5.60
C LEU A 79 5.03 18.73 6.85
N THR A 80 5.94 17.87 7.30
CA THR A 80 6.64 18.04 8.58
C THR A 80 8.04 18.64 8.45
N ASP A 81 8.74 18.39 7.34
CA ASP A 81 10.13 18.79 7.15
C ASP A 81 10.25 19.94 6.12
N SER A 82 10.69 21.10 6.60
CA SER A 82 10.95 22.30 5.78
C SER A 82 12.10 22.11 4.80
N SER A 83 13.05 21.20 5.07
CA SER A 83 14.18 20.92 4.18
C SER A 83 13.75 20.10 2.96
N VAL A 84 12.77 19.21 3.15
CA VAL A 84 12.21 18.35 2.08
C VAL A 84 11.28 19.15 1.18
N SER A 85 10.40 19.94 1.77
CA SER A 85 9.44 20.78 1.04
C SER A 85 10.05 22.04 0.44
N ARG A 86 11.17 22.53 1.00
CA ARG A 86 11.78 23.84 0.73
C ARG A 86 10.86 25.02 1.06
N GLU A 87 9.88 24.80 1.93
CA GLU A 87 8.88 25.77 2.33
C GLU A 87 9.01 26.12 3.81
N GLN A 88 9.04 27.43 4.10
CA GLN A 88 9.22 27.94 5.47
C GLN A 88 7.90 27.92 6.26
N THR A 89 6.78 28.13 5.59
CA THR A 89 5.46 28.18 6.21
C THR A 89 4.77 26.82 6.18
N ALA A 90 3.92 26.55 7.18
CA ALA A 90 3.09 25.35 7.20
C ALA A 90 2.13 25.28 5.99
N GLU A 91 1.59 26.43 5.59
CA GLU A 91 0.71 26.56 4.41
C GLU A 91 1.47 26.23 3.11
N GLY A 92 2.70 26.73 2.94
CA GLY A 92 3.54 26.37 1.80
C GLY A 92 3.80 24.87 1.72
N ARG A 93 4.13 24.24 2.86
CA ARG A 93 4.29 22.77 2.96
C ARG A 93 3.03 22.02 2.58
N GLN A 94 1.87 22.48 3.02
CA GLN A 94 0.57 21.89 2.64
C GLN A 94 0.35 21.98 1.13
N LEU A 95 0.64 23.11 0.49
CA LEU A 95 0.50 23.25 -0.97
C LEU A 95 1.42 22.28 -1.73
N VAL A 96 2.68 22.13 -1.30
CA VAL A 96 3.62 21.18 -1.91
C VAL A 96 3.17 19.74 -1.70
N ALA A 97 2.70 19.40 -0.50
CA ALA A 97 2.17 18.07 -0.19
C ALA A 97 0.92 17.73 -1.02
N LEU A 98 -0.01 18.69 -1.14
CA LEU A 98 -1.21 18.55 -1.98
C LEU A 98 -0.85 18.37 -3.45
N LYS A 99 0.12 19.13 -3.96
CA LYS A 99 0.61 18.95 -5.33
C LYS A 99 1.19 17.55 -5.51
N LYS A 100 2.02 17.06 -4.57
CA LYS A 100 2.57 15.71 -4.64
C LYS A 100 1.47 14.64 -4.58
N LEU A 101 0.48 14.81 -3.73
CA LEU A 101 -0.66 13.89 -3.63
C LEU A 101 -1.46 13.84 -4.93
N ARG A 102 -1.70 14.99 -5.59
CA ARG A 102 -2.37 15.02 -6.91
C ARG A 102 -1.61 14.25 -7.99
N GLU A 103 -0.28 14.32 -8.00
CA GLU A 103 0.53 13.54 -8.96
C GLU A 103 0.44 12.03 -8.72
N LEU A 104 0.15 11.59 -7.50
CA LEU A 104 -0.01 10.19 -7.12
C LEU A 104 -1.44 9.66 -7.32
N ARG A 105 -2.41 10.55 -7.44
CA ARG A 105 -3.83 10.20 -7.64
C ARG A 105 -4.15 9.96 -9.11
N LYS A 106 -5.38 9.49 -9.36
CA LYS A 106 -5.86 9.24 -10.72
C LYS A 106 -5.69 10.46 -11.64
N GLY A 107 -5.04 10.28 -12.79
CA GLY A 107 -4.71 11.31 -13.76
C GLY A 107 -3.39 12.06 -13.49
N GLY A 108 -2.66 11.70 -12.43
CA GLY A 108 -1.33 12.23 -12.12
C GLY A 108 -0.20 11.49 -12.84
N ARG A 109 1.01 12.08 -12.89
CA ARG A 109 2.17 11.48 -13.59
C ARG A 109 2.76 10.27 -12.88
N GLU A 110 2.53 10.17 -11.58
CA GLU A 110 2.98 9.09 -10.70
C GLU A 110 1.78 8.33 -10.14
N GLU A 111 0.68 8.25 -10.90
CA GLU A 111 -0.57 7.60 -10.51
C GLU A 111 -0.28 6.23 -9.88
N ASN A 112 -0.91 6.00 -8.73
CA ASN A 112 -0.82 4.75 -8.00
C ASN A 112 -2.21 4.31 -7.57
N GLU A 113 -2.63 3.13 -8.02
CA GLU A 113 -3.97 2.60 -7.76
C GLU A 113 -4.27 2.49 -6.26
N LEU A 114 -3.28 2.10 -5.44
CA LEU A 114 -3.44 2.00 -3.99
C LEU A 114 -3.58 3.37 -3.32
N VAL A 115 -2.94 4.41 -3.87
CA VAL A 115 -3.10 5.79 -3.38
C VAL A 115 -4.49 6.30 -3.71
N GLU A 116 -5.02 6.03 -4.91
CA GLU A 116 -6.39 6.42 -5.26
C GLU A 116 -7.42 5.67 -4.40
N GLU A 117 -7.27 4.36 -4.23
CA GLU A 117 -8.14 3.54 -3.37
C GLU A 117 -8.15 4.09 -1.93
N PHE A 118 -6.98 4.38 -1.37
CA PHE A 118 -6.83 4.98 -0.04
C PHE A 118 -7.48 6.36 0.04
N CYS A 119 -7.24 7.25 -0.94
CA CYS A 119 -7.83 8.58 -0.94
C CYS A 119 -9.35 8.56 -1.08
N ALA A 120 -9.91 7.66 -1.92
CA ALA A 120 -11.35 7.49 -2.07
C ALA A 120 -11.97 6.99 -0.75
N TYR A 121 -11.38 5.95 -0.15
CA TYR A 121 -11.82 5.41 1.12
C TYR A 121 -11.81 6.47 2.22
N VAL A 122 -10.69 7.18 2.40
CA VAL A 122 -10.58 8.23 3.41
C VAL A 122 -11.59 9.35 3.18
N ALA A 123 -11.82 9.80 1.94
CA ALA A 123 -12.76 10.88 1.65
C ALA A 123 -14.21 10.49 2.00
N GLU A 124 -14.62 9.25 1.70
CA GLU A 124 -15.96 8.74 2.03
C GLU A 124 -16.17 8.60 3.54
N HIS A 125 -15.10 8.27 4.28
CA HIS A 125 -15.18 8.01 5.72
C HIS A 125 -14.83 9.24 6.58
N SER A 126 -14.13 10.24 6.04
CA SER A 126 -13.86 11.53 6.71
C SER A 126 -15.06 12.48 6.68
N SER A 127 -16.03 12.24 5.80
CA SER A 127 -17.23 13.08 5.61
C SER A 127 -18.26 12.99 6.76
N ASN A 128 -17.97 12.22 7.82
CA ASN A 128 -18.80 12.08 9.02
C ASN A 128 -18.18 12.71 10.28
N LEU A 129 -17.15 13.56 10.16
CA LEU A 129 -16.71 14.34 11.32
C LEU A 129 -17.80 15.38 11.67
N PRO A 130 -18.36 15.38 12.90
CA PRO A 130 -19.21 16.46 13.34
C PRO A 130 -18.39 17.77 13.32
N HIS A 131 -18.97 18.80 12.69
CA HIS A 131 -18.48 20.17 12.69
C HIS A 131 -18.42 20.76 14.11
#